data_AF-A0A1Y1CLE7-F1
#
_entry.id   AF-A0A1Y1CLE7-F1
#
_cell.length_a   1.000
_cell.length_b   1.000
_cell.length_c   1.000
_cell.angle_alpha   90.00
_cell.angle_beta   90.00
_cell.angle_gamma   90.00
#
_symmetry.space_group_name_H-M   'P 1'
#
loop_
_entity.id
_entity.type
_entity.pdbx_description
1 polymer ?
#
loop_
_entity_poly.entity_id
_entity_poly.type
_entity_poly.pdbx_seq_one_letter_code
_entity_poly.pdbx_strand_id
1 'polypeptide(L)'
;MGFGGSVQAMISTIRNNARPKKTAFRTRKKDNDIFHLKSRHLVCKTIPTPDLERIKNDIRIKAKKESKRQRLLAVLIISPILITIFLMVGYKIDQYPENKRLEDRKYKKMISTEKKINYILEDGSYFVNRGDYKKAKTVLFKGHQLKPKDFRINFVTANAYVLDCIENEKQCDTATTLVAELKKEYGDKSEILDLEFLLEQK
;
A
#
# COMPACT_ATOMS: atom_id res chain seq x y z
N MET A 1 -8.85 -8.80 26.52
CA MET A 1 -7.45 -8.36 26.33
C MET A 1 -7.28 -7.96 24.88
N GLY A 2 -6.82 -6.74 24.59
CA GLY A 2 -6.52 -6.36 23.22
C GLY A 2 -6.25 -4.86 23.06
N PHE A 3 -5.09 -4.53 22.51
CA PHE A 3 -4.68 -3.23 21.97
C PHE A 3 -4.34 -2.03 22.88
N GLY A 4 -4.70 -2.02 24.17
CA GLY A 4 -4.36 -0.88 25.04
C GLY A 4 -2.90 -0.84 25.51
N GLY A 5 -2.38 -1.96 26.04
CA GLY A 5 -1.09 -1.99 26.73
C GLY A 5 0.13 -1.87 25.81
N SER A 6 0.10 -2.49 24.62
CA SER A 6 1.20 -2.45 23.67
C SER A 6 1.37 -1.07 23.04
N VAL A 7 0.27 -0.38 22.73
CA VAL A 7 0.31 0.99 22.22
C VAL A 7 0.78 1.96 23.32
N GLN A 8 0.36 1.75 24.57
CA GLN A 8 0.78 2.61 25.68
C GLN A 8 2.27 2.43 26.03
N ALA A 9 2.80 1.20 25.93
CA ALA A 9 4.23 0.92 26.06
C ALA A 9 5.05 1.48 24.88
N MET A 10 4.48 1.49 23.67
CA MET A 10 5.09 2.11 22.50
C MET A 10 5.14 3.65 22.62
N ILE A 11 4.06 4.27 23.10
CA ILE A 11 4.01 5.71 23.34
C ILE A 11 4.99 6.11 24.45
N SER A 12 5.10 5.34 25.53
CA SER A 12 6.03 5.63 26.62
C SER A 12 7.50 5.50 26.19
N THR A 13 7.83 4.49 25.39
CA THR A 13 9.19 4.33 24.84
C THR A 13 9.54 5.43 23.84
N ILE A 14 8.62 5.84 22.97
CA ILE A 14 8.84 7.00 22.06
C ILE A 14 9.04 8.29 22.86
N ARG A 15 8.28 8.50 23.94
CA ARG A 15 8.38 9.69 24.78
C ARG A 15 9.68 9.73 25.58
N ASN A 16 10.14 8.59 26.10
CA ASN A 16 11.41 8.49 26.83
C ASN A 16 12.64 8.55 25.90
N ASN A 17 12.54 8.10 24.65
CA ASN A 17 13.60 8.25 23.64
C ASN A 17 13.48 9.53 22.80
N ALA A 18 12.54 10.42 23.12
CA ALA A 18 12.40 11.69 22.42
C ALA A 18 13.64 12.56 22.68
N ARG A 19 14.56 12.59 21.72
CA ARG A 19 15.70 13.50 21.71
C ARG A 19 15.20 14.94 21.88
N PRO A 20 15.84 15.77 22.72
CA PRO A 20 15.48 17.18 22.81
C PRO A 20 15.55 17.80 21.41
N LYS A 21 14.45 18.41 20.98
CA LYS A 21 14.37 19.07 19.67
C LYS A 21 15.45 20.14 19.64
N LYS A 22 16.51 19.94 18.84
CA LYS A 22 17.49 20.98 18.56
C LYS A 22 16.77 22.07 17.79
N THR A 23 16.34 23.12 18.49
CA THR A 23 15.96 24.36 17.84
C THR A 23 17.19 24.85 17.09
N ALA A 24 17.07 25.14 15.79
CA ALA A 24 18.17 25.68 14.98
C ALA A 24 18.75 26.97 15.59
N PHE A 25 17.97 27.64 16.44
CA PHE A 25 18.42 28.71 17.31
C PHE A 25 18.61 28.15 18.73
N ARG A 26 19.87 27.89 19.09
CA ARG A 26 20.29 27.67 20.47
C ARG A 26 20.02 28.97 21.21
N THR A 27 19.06 28.98 22.14
CA THR A 27 18.87 30.12 23.05
C THR A 27 20.15 30.30 23.84
N ARG A 28 20.87 31.36 23.50
CA ARG A 28 22.21 31.75 23.98
C ARG A 28 22.16 32.23 25.44
N LYS A 29 21.63 31.41 26.35
CA LYS A 29 21.52 31.71 27.78
C LYS A 29 22.17 30.65 28.69
N LYS A 30 22.85 29.64 28.15
CA LYS A 30 23.41 28.53 28.94
C LYS A 30 24.85 28.11 28.60
N ASP A 31 25.60 28.94 27.89
CA ASP A 31 27.03 28.72 27.66
C ASP A 31 27.82 29.88 28.28
N ASN A 32 27.63 30.11 29.58
CA ASN A 32 28.40 31.11 30.34
C ASN A 32 29.76 30.59 30.82
N ASP A 33 30.11 29.34 30.56
CA ASP A 33 31.38 28.80 30.97
C ASP A 33 32.18 28.31 29.76
N ILE A 34 33.47 28.64 29.79
CA ILE A 34 34.55 28.15 28.93
C ILE A 34 34.72 28.88 27.59
N PHE A 35 34.90 30.20 27.62
CA PHE A 35 35.87 30.85 26.71
C PHE A 35 36.42 32.11 27.39
N HIS A 36 37.48 31.96 28.18
CA HIS A 36 38.41 33.05 28.45
C HIS A 36 39.19 33.40 27.16
N LEU A 37 38.49 33.87 26.12
CA LEU A 37 39.16 34.70 25.14
C LEU A 37 39.40 36.04 25.83
N LYS A 38 40.67 36.35 26.13
CA LYS A 38 41.15 37.71 26.38
C LYS A 38 40.29 38.67 25.57
N SER A 39 39.58 39.58 26.24
CA SER A 39 38.68 40.53 25.61
C SER A 39 39.46 41.33 24.57
N ARG A 40 39.42 40.88 23.31
CA ARG A 40 39.72 41.74 22.17
C ARG A 40 38.55 42.71 22.13
N HIS A 41 38.64 43.77 22.91
CA HIS A 41 37.74 44.91 22.78
C HIS A 41 37.82 45.35 21.33
N LEU A 42 36.75 45.12 20.58
CA LEU A 42 36.62 45.64 19.24
C LEU A 42 36.62 47.17 19.39
N VAL A 43 37.70 47.82 18.95
CA VAL A 43 37.80 49.27 18.93
C VAL A 43 36.88 49.75 17.82
N CYS A 44 35.65 50.10 18.20
CA CYS A 44 34.68 50.71 17.30
C CYS A 44 35.16 52.13 16.97
N LYS A 45 35.87 52.30 15.85
CA LYS A 45 36.12 53.64 15.29
C LYS A 45 34.79 54.21 14.80
N THR A 46 34.41 55.38 15.30
CA THR A 46 33.28 56.16 14.81
C THR A 46 33.66 56.80 13.47
N ILE A 47 33.15 56.23 12.38
CA ILE A 47 33.37 56.69 11.02
C ILE A 47 32.26 57.69 10.66
N PRO A 48 32.55 58.82 9.97
CA PRO A 48 31.52 59.74 9.50
C PRO A 48 30.49 59.06 8.60
N THR A 49 29.23 59.51 8.67
CA THR A 49 28.05 58.90 8.05
C THR A 49 28.17 58.55 6.54
N PRO A 50 28.78 59.36 5.65
CA PRO A 50 28.87 59.01 4.23
C PRO A 50 29.82 57.85 3.94
N ASP A 51 30.89 57.69 4.73
CA ASP A 51 31.84 56.58 4.57
C ASP A 51 31.26 55.26 5.12
N LEU A 52 30.39 55.34 6.12
CA LEU A 52 29.65 54.19 6.64
C LEU A 52 28.72 53.57 5.58
N GLU A 53 28.05 54.41 4.77
CA GLU A 53 27.18 53.94 3.69
C GLU A 53 27.97 53.27 2.55
N ARG A 54 29.13 53.83 2.20
CA ARG A 54 30.05 53.22 1.22
C ARG A 54 30.52 51.84 1.69
N ILE A 55 30.97 51.72 2.94
CA ILE A 55 31.42 50.44 3.52
C ILE A 55 30.27 49.42 3.55
N LYS A 56 29.05 49.83 3.93
CA LYS A 56 27.86 48.95 3.92
C LYS A 56 27.54 48.45 2.52
N ASN A 57 27.61 49.33 1.51
CA ASN A 57 27.32 48.96 0.13
C ASN A 57 28.38 48.02 -0.44
N ASP A 58 29.66 48.24 -0.14
CA ASP A 58 30.74 47.34 -0.55
C ASP A 58 30.61 45.95 0.06
N ILE A 59 30.27 45.86 1.36
CA ILE A 59 30.01 44.57 2.02
C ILE A 59 28.83 43.85 1.37
N ARG A 60 27.74 44.58 1.07
CA ARG A 60 26.55 44.02 0.41
C ARG A 60 26.87 43.51 -1.00
N ILE A 61 27.67 44.24 -1.77
CA ILE A 61 28.04 43.86 -3.14
C ILE A 61 28.95 42.62 -3.11
N LYS A 62 29.95 42.59 -2.22
CA LYS A 62 30.84 41.43 -2.05
C LYS A 62 30.08 40.18 -1.62
N ALA A 63 29.20 40.29 -0.64
CA ALA A 63 28.35 39.17 -0.20
C ALA A 63 27.41 38.65 -1.30
N LYS A 64 26.83 39.55 -2.11
CA LYS A 64 26.01 39.16 -3.28
C LYS A 64 26.85 38.46 -4.36
N LYS A 65 28.08 38.89 -4.60
CA LYS A 65 28.99 38.28 -5.57
C LYS A 65 29.43 36.89 -5.13
N GLU A 66 29.78 36.71 -3.86
CA GLU A 66 30.18 35.42 -3.29
C GLU A 66 29.04 34.41 -3.26
N SER A 67 27.83 34.82 -2.85
CA SER A 67 26.66 33.93 -2.85
C SER A 67 26.26 33.49 -4.26
N LYS A 68 26.36 34.37 -5.26
CA LYS A 68 26.16 33.99 -6.68
C LYS A 68 27.21 32.98 -7.14
N ARG A 69 28.48 33.19 -6.78
CA ARG A 69 29.58 32.26 -7.10
C ARG A 69 29.37 30.89 -6.45
N GLN A 70 28.98 30.84 -5.18
CA GLN A 70 28.68 29.60 -4.47
C GLN A 70 27.48 28.86 -5.06
N ARG A 71 26.41 29.58 -5.45
CA ARG A 71 25.27 28.97 -6.14
C ARG A 71 25.66 28.39 -7.49
N LEU A 72 26.44 29.12 -8.29
CA LEU A 72 26.92 28.62 -9.58
C LEU A 72 27.77 27.37 -9.42
N LEU A 73 28.70 27.35 -8.45
CA LEU A 73 29.51 26.17 -8.13
C LEU A 73 28.65 24.99 -7.66
N ALA A 74 27.65 25.23 -6.81
CA ALA A 74 26.74 24.18 -6.36
C ALA A 74 25.93 23.59 -7.52
N VAL A 75 25.42 24.42 -8.45
CA VAL A 75 24.71 23.94 -9.64
C VAL A 75 25.64 23.12 -10.55
N LEU A 76 26.87 23.57 -10.74
CA LEU A 76 27.88 22.86 -11.56
C LEU A 76 28.20 21.46 -11.01
N ILE A 77 28.18 21.29 -9.69
CA ILE A 77 28.46 20.00 -9.04
C ILE A 77 27.21 19.10 -8.97
N ILE A 78 26.04 19.68 -8.66
CA ILE A 78 24.80 18.91 -8.46
C ILE A 78 24.17 18.47 -9.79
N SER A 79 24.24 19.32 -10.82
CA SER A 79 23.69 19.03 -12.15
C SER A 79 24.14 17.70 -12.74
N PRO A 80 25.45 17.38 -12.84
CA PRO A 80 25.91 16.12 -13.42
C PRO A 80 25.48 14.90 -12.59
N ILE A 81 25.36 15.05 -11.26
CA ILE A 81 24.87 13.98 -10.38
C ILE A 81 23.41 13.65 -10.69
N LEU A 82 22.57 14.67 -10.85
CA LEU A 82 21.16 14.46 -11.19
C LEU A 82 21.00 13.86 -12.61
N ILE A 83 21.81 14.31 -13.56
CA ILE A 83 21.80 13.79 -14.94
C ILE A 83 22.20 12.30 -14.96
N THR A 84 23.25 11.92 -14.22
CA THR A 84 23.68 10.51 -14.16
C THR A 84 22.62 9.59 -13.51
N ILE A 85 21.97 10.04 -12.43
CA ILE A 85 20.84 9.31 -11.82
C ILE A 85 19.69 9.16 -12.82
N PHE A 86 19.34 10.23 -13.52
CA PHE A 86 18.26 10.20 -14.52
C PHE A 86 18.56 9.20 -15.65
N LEU A 87 19.78 9.22 -16.19
CA LEU A 87 20.20 8.29 -17.24
C LEU A 87 20.25 6.84 -16.75
N MET A 88 20.72 6.57 -15.52
CA MET A 88 20.71 5.22 -14.95
C MET A 88 19.29 4.67 -14.79
N VAL A 89 18.35 5.49 -14.30
CA VAL A 89 16.95 5.08 -14.13
C VAL A 89 16.29 4.83 -15.49
N GLY A 90 16.49 5.74 -16.45
CA GLY A 90 15.96 5.58 -17.81
C GLY A 90 16.46 4.30 -18.49
N TYR A 91 17.76 4.04 -18.43
CA TYR A 91 18.36 2.84 -19.04
C TYR A 91 17.81 1.54 -18.45
N LYS A 92 17.58 1.49 -17.12
CA LYS A 92 16.97 0.32 -16.46
C LYS A 92 15.50 0.12 -16.83
N ILE A 93 14.76 1.20 -17.08
CA ILE A 93 13.36 1.11 -17.52
C ILE A 93 13.33 0.54 -18.95
N ASP A 94 14.14 1.05 -19.87
CA ASP A 94 14.14 0.61 -21.28
C ASP A 94 14.63 -0.83 -21.45
N GLN A 95 15.58 -1.29 -20.64
CA GLN A 95 16.03 -2.69 -20.65
C GLN A 95 15.06 -3.66 -19.98
N TYR A 96 13.97 -3.19 -19.36
CA TYR A 96 13.01 -4.10 -18.75
C TYR A 96 12.24 -4.87 -19.85
N PRO A 97 12.43 -6.20 -19.98
CA PRO A 97 11.90 -6.96 -21.10
C PRO A 97 10.38 -6.86 -21.19
N GLU A 98 9.85 -6.61 -22.38
CA GLU A 98 8.41 -6.44 -22.58
C GLU A 98 7.61 -7.69 -22.19
N ASN A 99 8.16 -8.89 -22.44
CA ASN A 99 7.60 -10.16 -21.99
C ASN A 99 7.44 -10.22 -20.47
N LYS A 100 8.43 -9.79 -19.69
CA LYS A 100 8.31 -9.71 -18.23
C LYS A 100 7.22 -8.73 -17.79
N ARG A 101 7.02 -7.61 -18.51
CA ARG A 101 5.94 -6.65 -18.19
C ARG A 101 4.56 -7.24 -18.45
N LEU A 102 4.45 -8.08 -19.47
CA LEU A 102 3.21 -8.78 -19.80
C LEU A 102 2.93 -9.89 -18.79
N GLU A 103 3.95 -10.65 -18.38
CA GLU A 103 3.84 -11.66 -17.32
C GLU A 103 3.41 -11.04 -15.99
N ASP A 104 4.04 -9.95 -15.55
CA ASP A 104 3.67 -9.25 -14.33
C ASP A 104 2.22 -8.73 -14.38
N ARG A 105 1.78 -8.24 -15.54
CA ARG A 105 0.39 -7.81 -15.75
C ARG A 105 -0.58 -8.99 -15.70
N LYS A 106 -0.24 -10.10 -16.35
CA LYS A 106 -1.04 -11.34 -16.31
C LYS A 106 -1.13 -11.88 -14.88
N TYR A 107 -0.01 -11.92 -14.16
CA TYR A 107 0.07 -12.36 -12.77
C TYR A 107 -0.77 -11.48 -11.84
N LYS A 108 -0.63 -10.14 -11.93
CA LYS A 108 -1.47 -9.20 -11.18
C LYS A 108 -2.96 -9.36 -11.49
N LYS A 109 -3.31 -9.55 -12.77
CA LYS A 109 -4.69 -9.81 -13.18
C LYS A 109 -5.21 -11.13 -12.61
N MET A 110 -4.40 -12.18 -12.64
CA MET A 110 -4.75 -13.49 -12.07
C MET A 110 -4.99 -13.40 -10.57
N ILE A 111 -4.10 -12.75 -9.81
CA ILE A 111 -4.30 -12.51 -8.37
C ILE A 111 -5.57 -11.70 -8.12
N SER A 112 -5.82 -10.65 -8.93
CA SER A 112 -7.02 -9.84 -8.79
C SER A 112 -8.28 -10.65 -9.04
N THR A 113 -8.28 -11.52 -10.04
CA THR A 113 -9.39 -12.43 -10.31
C THR A 113 -9.58 -13.42 -9.16
N GLU A 114 -8.52 -14.07 -8.69
CA GLU A 114 -8.60 -15.07 -7.62
C GLU A 114 -9.13 -14.44 -6.31
N LYS A 115 -8.71 -13.22 -5.97
CA LYS A 115 -9.27 -12.47 -4.84
C LYS A 115 -10.77 -12.22 -4.97
N LYS A 116 -11.24 -11.90 -6.19
CA LYS A 116 -12.68 -11.72 -6.45
C LYS A 116 -13.45 -13.04 -6.31
N ILE A 117 -12.87 -14.14 -6.78
CA ILE A 117 -13.46 -15.48 -6.65
C ILE A 117 -13.59 -15.87 -5.18
N ASN A 118 -12.53 -15.68 -4.38
CA ASN A 118 -12.56 -15.98 -2.95
C ASN A 118 -13.63 -15.15 -2.22
N TYR A 119 -13.71 -13.86 -2.52
CA TYR A 119 -14.77 -12.99 -1.97
C TYR A 119 -16.18 -13.48 -2.35
N ILE A 120 -16.39 -13.89 -3.61
CA ILE A 120 -17.67 -14.43 -4.07
C ILE A 120 -18.02 -15.75 -3.38
N LEU A 121 -17.03 -16.62 -3.16
CA LEU A 121 -17.22 -17.88 -2.44
C LEU A 121 -17.56 -17.63 -0.97
N GLU A 122 -16.85 -16.73 -0.30
CA GLU A 122 -17.13 -16.34 1.09
C GLU A 122 -18.54 -15.78 1.25
N ASP A 123 -18.93 -14.79 0.43
CA ASP A 123 -20.27 -14.21 0.45
C ASP A 123 -21.35 -15.26 0.08
N GLY A 124 -21.08 -16.05 -0.97
CA GLY A 124 -21.99 -17.09 -1.44
C GLY A 124 -22.26 -18.14 -0.35
N SER A 125 -21.21 -18.71 0.22
CA SER A 125 -21.30 -19.67 1.32
C SER A 125 -21.94 -19.06 2.57
N TYR A 126 -21.68 -17.79 2.87
CA TYR A 126 -22.35 -17.09 3.96
C TYR A 126 -23.88 -17.06 3.75
N PHE A 127 -24.36 -16.77 2.55
CA PHE A 127 -25.79 -16.78 2.26
C PHE A 127 -26.37 -18.20 2.26
N VAL A 128 -25.64 -19.20 1.76
CA VAL A 128 -26.07 -20.62 1.82
C VAL A 128 -26.27 -21.04 3.27
N ASN A 129 -25.28 -20.79 4.13
CA ASN A 129 -25.33 -21.19 5.55
C ASN A 129 -26.44 -20.48 6.33
N ARG A 130 -26.99 -19.37 5.81
CA ARG A 130 -28.09 -18.63 6.41
C ARG A 130 -29.47 -19.04 5.86
N GLY A 131 -29.52 -19.94 4.88
CA GLY A 131 -30.75 -20.29 4.16
C GLY A 131 -31.21 -19.25 3.14
N ASP A 132 -30.39 -18.23 2.85
CA ASP A 132 -30.70 -17.12 1.95
C ASP A 132 -30.40 -17.52 0.47
N TYR A 133 -30.95 -18.64 0.02
CA TYR A 133 -30.53 -19.32 -1.23
C TYR A 133 -30.66 -18.45 -2.49
N LYS A 134 -31.69 -17.60 -2.58
CA LYS A 134 -31.84 -16.67 -3.73
C LYS A 134 -30.66 -15.71 -3.85
N LYS A 135 -30.15 -15.20 -2.71
CA LYS A 135 -28.98 -14.30 -2.69
C LYS A 135 -27.70 -15.07 -2.98
N ALA A 136 -27.55 -16.26 -2.40
CA ALA A 136 -26.42 -17.14 -2.68
C ALA A 136 -26.29 -17.40 -4.19
N LYS A 137 -27.37 -17.86 -4.84
CA LYS A 137 -27.42 -18.11 -6.30
C LYS A 137 -27.04 -16.87 -7.11
N THR A 138 -27.51 -15.69 -6.71
CA THR A 138 -27.21 -14.42 -7.39
C THR A 138 -25.72 -14.05 -7.28
N VAL A 139 -25.11 -14.24 -6.12
CA VAL A 139 -23.68 -13.95 -5.89
C VAL A 139 -22.82 -14.96 -6.64
N LEU A 140 -23.13 -16.25 -6.52
CA LEU A 140 -22.37 -17.34 -7.15
C LEU A 140 -22.45 -17.31 -8.68
N PHE A 141 -23.57 -16.86 -9.25
CA PHE A 141 -23.68 -16.64 -10.70
C PHE A 141 -22.63 -15.65 -11.23
N LYS A 142 -22.30 -14.60 -10.45
CA LYS A 142 -21.20 -13.68 -10.81
C LYS A 142 -19.86 -14.41 -10.81
N GLY A 143 -19.67 -15.35 -9.88
CA GLY A 143 -18.49 -16.21 -9.84
C GLY A 143 -18.38 -17.07 -11.09
N HIS A 144 -19.49 -17.69 -11.49
CA HIS A 144 -19.54 -18.55 -12.68
C HIS A 144 -19.23 -17.74 -13.96
N GLN A 145 -19.72 -16.50 -14.07
CA GLN A 145 -19.36 -15.60 -15.18
C GLN A 145 -17.86 -15.26 -15.23
N LEU A 146 -17.20 -15.16 -14.07
CA LEU A 146 -15.76 -14.86 -14.00
C LEU A 146 -14.89 -16.08 -14.28
N LYS A 147 -15.30 -17.27 -13.78
CA LYS A 147 -14.54 -18.51 -13.91
C LYS A 147 -15.49 -19.71 -13.98
N PRO A 148 -16.04 -20.02 -15.18
CA PRO A 148 -17.14 -20.99 -15.33
C PRO A 148 -16.76 -22.43 -15.02
N LYS A 149 -15.46 -22.76 -15.08
CA LYS A 149 -14.92 -24.08 -14.78
C LYS A 149 -14.26 -24.17 -13.39
N ASP A 150 -14.53 -23.21 -12.49
CA ASP A 150 -14.03 -23.30 -11.13
C ASP A 150 -14.91 -24.25 -10.32
N PHE A 151 -14.35 -25.41 -9.97
CA PHE A 151 -15.02 -26.42 -9.18
C PHE A 151 -15.67 -25.84 -7.91
N ARG A 152 -14.99 -24.95 -7.19
CA ARG A 152 -15.50 -24.40 -5.91
C ARG A 152 -16.79 -23.63 -6.13
N ILE A 153 -16.84 -22.82 -7.18
CA ILE A 153 -18.03 -22.02 -7.50
C ILE A 153 -19.18 -22.94 -7.91
N ASN A 154 -18.91 -23.88 -8.81
CA ASN A 154 -19.95 -24.79 -9.31
C ASN A 154 -20.47 -25.69 -8.18
N PHE A 155 -19.59 -26.16 -7.30
CA PHE A 155 -19.94 -26.92 -6.10
C PHE A 155 -20.82 -26.14 -5.13
N VAL A 156 -20.39 -24.94 -4.70
CA VAL A 156 -21.18 -24.12 -3.77
C VAL A 156 -22.51 -23.70 -4.41
N THR A 157 -22.55 -23.51 -5.73
CA THR A 157 -23.78 -23.27 -6.47
C THR A 157 -24.71 -24.47 -6.38
N ALA A 158 -24.26 -25.67 -6.75
CA ALA A 158 -25.06 -26.88 -6.66
C ALA A 158 -25.56 -27.11 -5.23
N ASN A 159 -24.70 -26.93 -4.22
CA ASN A 159 -25.09 -27.00 -2.81
C ASN A 159 -26.23 -26.03 -2.47
N ALA A 160 -26.17 -24.78 -2.95
CA ALA A 160 -27.24 -23.81 -2.75
C ALA A 160 -28.57 -24.22 -3.42
N TYR A 161 -28.54 -24.96 -4.53
CA TYR A 161 -29.73 -25.50 -5.19
C TYR A 161 -30.27 -26.74 -4.48
N VAL A 162 -29.39 -27.64 -4.04
CA VAL A 162 -29.74 -28.84 -3.27
C VAL A 162 -30.45 -28.44 -1.98
N LEU A 163 -29.86 -27.53 -1.22
CA LEU A 163 -30.44 -27.08 0.05
C LEU A 163 -31.76 -26.32 -0.15
N ASP A 164 -31.90 -25.48 -1.18
CA ASP A 164 -33.18 -24.82 -1.50
C ASP A 164 -34.27 -25.83 -1.92
N CYS A 165 -33.87 -26.92 -2.58
CA CYS A 165 -34.78 -28.01 -2.93
C CYS A 165 -35.23 -28.80 -1.70
N ILE A 166 -34.32 -29.09 -0.76
CA ILE A 166 -34.62 -29.85 0.46
C ILE A 166 -35.48 -29.03 1.41
N GLU A 167 -35.10 -27.77 1.66
CA GLU A 167 -35.76 -26.96 2.67
C GLU A 167 -37.03 -26.25 2.17
N ASN A 168 -37.07 -25.86 0.89
CA ASN A 168 -38.15 -25.04 0.34
C ASN A 168 -38.89 -25.69 -0.85
N GLU A 169 -38.52 -26.91 -1.24
CA GLU A 169 -39.07 -27.61 -2.41
C GLU A 169 -38.93 -26.87 -3.74
N LYS A 170 -37.92 -25.99 -3.86
CA LYS A 170 -37.71 -25.16 -5.05
C LYS A 170 -36.60 -25.69 -5.94
N GLN A 171 -36.85 -25.69 -7.25
CA GLN A 171 -35.84 -25.90 -8.30
C GLN A 171 -35.09 -27.25 -8.18
N CYS A 172 -35.79 -28.30 -7.75
CA CYS A 172 -35.20 -29.63 -7.54
C CYS A 172 -34.65 -30.27 -8.81
N ASP A 173 -35.34 -30.12 -9.94
CA ASP A 173 -34.83 -30.59 -11.24
C ASP A 173 -33.51 -29.90 -11.62
N THR A 174 -33.36 -28.63 -11.23
CA THR A 174 -32.10 -27.91 -11.45
C THR A 174 -31.02 -28.41 -10.51
N ALA A 175 -31.35 -28.72 -9.25
CA ALA A 175 -30.41 -29.28 -8.29
C ALA A 175 -29.85 -30.63 -8.76
N THR A 176 -30.71 -31.55 -9.19
CA THR A 176 -30.31 -32.86 -9.71
C THR A 176 -29.45 -32.72 -10.97
N THR A 177 -29.84 -31.83 -11.89
CA THR A 177 -29.06 -31.56 -13.11
C THR A 177 -27.67 -31.03 -12.77
N LEU A 178 -27.56 -30.06 -11.86
CA LEU A 178 -26.27 -29.47 -11.46
C LEU A 178 -25.35 -30.48 -10.77
N VAL A 179 -25.88 -31.36 -9.93
CA VAL A 179 -25.08 -32.42 -9.29
C VAL A 179 -24.60 -33.44 -10.33
N ALA A 180 -25.45 -33.84 -11.27
CA ALA A 180 -25.06 -34.73 -12.37
C ALA A 180 -23.99 -34.10 -13.28
N GLU A 181 -24.11 -32.81 -13.58
CA GLU A 181 -23.11 -32.05 -14.35
C GLU A 181 -21.77 -31.96 -13.60
N LEU A 182 -21.80 -31.70 -12.29
CA LEU A 182 -20.60 -31.70 -11.45
C LEU A 182 -19.90 -33.05 -11.46
N LYS A 183 -20.65 -34.14 -11.30
CA LYS A 183 -20.11 -35.51 -11.33
C LYS A 183 -19.49 -35.82 -12.69
N LYS A 184 -20.12 -35.39 -13.78
CA LYS A 184 -19.61 -35.55 -15.14
C LYS A 184 -18.31 -34.77 -15.39
N GLU A 185 -18.22 -33.53 -14.90
CA GLU A 185 -17.05 -32.66 -15.16
C GLU A 185 -15.88 -32.95 -14.21
N TYR A 186 -16.14 -33.28 -12.94
CA TYR A 186 -15.11 -33.38 -11.90
C TYR A 186 -14.95 -34.79 -11.29
N GLY A 187 -15.75 -35.77 -11.73
CA GLY A 187 -15.71 -37.17 -11.28
C GLY A 187 -16.37 -37.42 -9.92
N ASP A 188 -16.06 -38.57 -9.32
CA ASP A 188 -16.64 -39.03 -8.05
C ASP A 188 -15.91 -38.45 -6.84
N LYS A 189 -15.86 -37.12 -6.74
CA LYS A 189 -15.38 -36.44 -5.53
C LYS A 189 -16.34 -36.68 -4.38
N SER A 190 -15.83 -36.91 -3.17
CA SER A 190 -16.66 -37.19 -1.99
C SER A 190 -17.70 -36.11 -1.75
N GLU A 191 -17.34 -34.84 -1.94
CA GLU A 191 -18.26 -33.73 -1.71
C GLU A 191 -19.45 -33.74 -2.69
N ILE A 192 -19.25 -34.23 -3.92
CA ILE A 192 -20.32 -34.34 -4.93
C ILE A 192 -21.25 -35.50 -4.56
N LEU A 193 -20.68 -36.63 -4.12
CA LEU A 193 -21.45 -37.79 -3.65
C LEU A 193 -22.31 -37.43 -2.43
N ASP A 194 -21.80 -36.58 -1.53
CA ASP A 194 -22.57 -36.07 -0.40
C ASP A 194 -23.80 -35.28 -0.87
N LEU A 195 -23.68 -34.44 -1.90
CA LEU A 195 -24.80 -33.70 -2.47
C LEU A 195 -25.82 -34.62 -3.16
N GLU A 196 -25.37 -35.66 -3.85
CA GLU A 196 -26.22 -36.68 -4.48
C GLU A 196 -27.02 -37.43 -3.41
N PHE A 197 -26.35 -37.88 -2.35
CA PHE A 197 -26.98 -38.57 -1.23
C PHE A 197 -28.02 -37.70 -0.51
N LEU A 198 -27.75 -36.40 -0.34
CA LEU A 198 -28.72 -35.46 0.24
C LEU A 198 -30.00 -35.34 -0.61
N LEU A 199 -29.89 -35.42 -1.93
CA LEU A 199 -31.06 -35.37 -2.83
C LEU A 199 -31.87 -36.67 -2.79
N GLU A 200 -31.23 -37.82 -2.59
CA GLU A 200 -31.92 -39.13 -2.48
C GLU A 200 -32.74 -39.29 -1.21
N GLN A 201 -32.45 -38.51 -0.17
CA GLN A 201 -33.18 -38.54 1.12
C GLN A 201 -34.44 -37.66 1.16
N LYS A 202 -34.70 -36.89 0.11
CA LYS A 202 -35.87 -36.01 0.01
C LYS A 202 -37.13 -36.80 -0.36
#